data_AF-A0A524NBA9-F1
#
_entry.id   AF-A0A524NBA9-F1
#
_cell.length_a   1.000
_cell.length_b   1.000
_cell.length_c   1.000
_cell.angle_alpha   90.00
_cell.angle_beta   90.00
_cell.angle_gamma   90.00
#
_symmetry.space_group_name_H-M   'P 1'
#
loop_
_entity.id
_entity.type
_entity.pdbx_description
1 polymer ?
#
loop_
_entity_poly.entity_id
_entity_poly.type
_entity_poly.pdbx_seq_one_letter_code
_entity_poly.pdbx_strand_id
1 'polypeptide(L)'
;MNLSDTGIYRYILRIEDVRESARVIINGIPQGTIWAFPNQIELSPEILKDENRIEIVVQNLSSNYMRKYDEQNPGWKKFYDINFVDITYNPFNPSEWPLEPSGLIGEVYITREEKRNGQ
;
A
#
# COMPACT_ATOMS: atom_id res chain seq x y z
N MET A 1 -26.09 -12.44 -5.48
CA MET A 1 -25.42 -13.06 -4.31
C MET A 1 -26.49 -13.54 -3.32
N ASN A 2 -26.50 -14.81 -2.89
CA ASN A 2 -27.51 -15.31 -1.96
C ASN A 2 -27.23 -14.83 -0.52
N LEU A 3 -28.19 -14.15 0.10
CA LEU A 3 -28.09 -13.57 1.46
C LEU A 3 -27.89 -14.63 2.57
N SER A 4 -27.94 -15.92 2.26
CA SER A 4 -27.67 -17.02 3.19
C SER A 4 -26.17 -17.28 3.43
N ASP A 5 -25.28 -16.76 2.57
CA ASP A 5 -23.83 -17.06 2.59
C ASP A 5 -23.01 -16.13 3.51
N THR A 6 -23.55 -14.95 3.86
CA THR A 6 -22.84 -13.90 4.63
C THR A 6 -22.61 -14.25 6.11
N GLY A 7 -23.40 -15.18 6.65
CA GLY A 7 -23.26 -15.67 8.03
C GLY A 7 -22.11 -16.67 8.20
N ILE A 8 -21.76 -17.41 7.14
CA ILE A 8 -20.83 -18.55 7.21
C ILE A 8 -19.48 -18.21 6.57
N TYR A 9 -19.45 -17.35 5.56
CA TYR A 9 -18.22 -17.01 4.84
C TYR A 9 -17.75 -15.59 5.11
N ARG A 10 -16.44 -15.38 4.99
CA ARG A 10 -15.78 -14.07 4.91
C ARG A 10 -15.02 -13.94 3.60
N TYR A 11 -14.90 -12.72 3.10
CA TYR A 11 -14.18 -12.40 1.88
C TYR A 11 -12.92 -11.63 2.25
N ILE A 12 -11.76 -12.09 1.77
CA ILE A 12 -10.48 -11.44 2.04
C ILE A 12 -9.88 -11.01 0.71
N LEU A 13 -9.63 -9.71 0.55
CA LEU A 13 -8.82 -9.19 -0.54
C LEU A 13 -7.35 -9.32 -0.17
N ARG A 14 -6.57 -9.91 -1.07
CA ARG A 14 -5.15 -10.20 -0.90
C ARG A 14 -4.39 -9.52 -2.03
N ILE A 15 -3.24 -8.96 -1.68
CA ILE A 15 -2.28 -8.37 -2.62
C ILE A 15 -0.97 -9.11 -2.40
N GLU A 16 -0.36 -9.62 -3.47
CA GLU A 16 0.90 -10.35 -3.36
C GLU A 16 1.99 -9.47 -2.73
N ASP A 17 2.27 -8.30 -3.31
CA ASP A 17 3.18 -7.33 -2.73
C ASP A 17 2.70 -5.88 -2.97
N VAL A 18 2.86 -5.04 -1.96
CA VAL A 18 2.50 -3.62 -1.99
C VAL A 18 3.65 -2.81 -1.40
N ARG A 19 4.06 -1.77 -2.11
CA ARG A 19 5.16 -0.88 -1.73
C ARG A 19 4.66 0.57 -1.69
N GLU A 20 4.31 1.11 -0.52
CA GLU A 20 4.42 0.59 0.86
C GLU A 20 3.08 0.33 1.54
N SER A 21 2.02 0.98 1.09
CA SER A 21 0.68 0.77 1.66
C SER A 21 -0.39 0.93 0.59
N ALA A 22 -1.51 0.24 0.79
CA ALA A 22 -2.66 0.29 -0.10
C ALA A 22 -3.94 0.57 0.68
N ARG A 23 -4.61 1.68 0.38
CA ARG A 23 -5.97 1.94 0.85
C ARG A 23 -6.96 1.29 -0.10
N VAL A 24 -7.84 0.43 0.44
CA VAL A 24 -8.83 -0.32 -0.31
C VAL A 24 -10.20 0.34 -0.17
N ILE A 25 -10.86 0.58 -1.29
CA ILE A 25 -12.20 1.15 -1.38
C ILE A 25 -13.03 0.26 -2.29
N ILE A 26 -14.21 -0.14 -1.83
CA ILE A 26 -15.13 -1.01 -2.57
C ILE A 26 -16.45 -0.27 -2.73
N ASN A 27 -16.91 -0.11 -3.97
CA ASN A 27 -18.15 0.59 -4.29
C ASN A 27 -18.22 2.02 -3.69
N GLY A 28 -17.08 2.69 -3.60
CA GLY A 28 -16.94 4.02 -2.97
C GLY A 28 -16.85 4.01 -1.44
N ILE A 29 -16.91 2.84 -0.79
CA ILE A 29 -16.84 2.71 0.68
C ILE A 29 -15.44 2.25 1.09
N PRO A 30 -14.71 3.04 1.91
CA PRO A 30 -13.40 2.65 2.43
C PRO A 30 -13.49 1.37 3.26
N GLN A 31 -12.62 0.40 2.99
CA GLN A 31 -12.50 -0.85 3.78
C GLN A 31 -11.34 -0.81 4.77
N GLY A 32 -10.35 0.05 4.52
CA GLY A 32 -9.20 0.25 5.37
C GLY A 32 -7.92 0.35 4.56
N THR A 33 -6.79 0.22 5.25
CA THR A 33 -5.45 0.34 4.66
C THR A 33 -4.65 -0.90 5.00
N ILE A 34 -4.03 -1.51 3.99
CA ILE A 34 -3.01 -2.54 4.12
C ILE A 34 -1.67 -1.81 4.25
N TRP A 35 -1.01 -1.97 5.40
CA TRP A 35 0.26 -1.29 5.72
C TRP A 35 1.26 -2.19 6.46
N ALA A 36 0.88 -3.45 6.71
CA ALA A 36 1.71 -4.43 7.39
C ALA A 36 1.32 -5.85 6.93
N PHE A 37 2.23 -6.81 7.13
CA PHE A 37 1.96 -8.20 6.82
C PHE A 37 0.93 -8.83 7.79
N PRO A 38 0.08 -9.74 7.30
CA PRO A 38 -0.07 -10.14 5.89
C PRO A 38 -0.75 -9.06 5.03
N ASN A 39 -0.37 -8.96 3.75
CA ASN A 39 -0.89 -7.99 2.78
C ASN A 39 -2.35 -8.27 2.36
N GLN A 40 -3.28 -8.17 3.31
CA GLN A 40 -4.66 -8.56 3.14
C GLN A 40 -5.61 -7.69 3.95
N ILE A 41 -6.87 -7.64 3.53
CA ILE A 41 -7.95 -6.99 4.29
C ILE A 41 -9.24 -7.78 4.15
N GLU A 42 -9.96 -7.96 5.26
CA GLU A 42 -11.30 -8.54 5.25
C GLU A 42 -12.30 -7.51 4.69
N LEU A 43 -13.10 -7.92 3.72
CA LEU A 43 -14.12 -7.09 3.09
C LEU A 43 -15.44 -7.24 3.84
N SER A 44 -16.15 -6.14 4.03
CA SER A 44 -17.50 -6.17 4.57
C SER A 44 -18.43 -6.93 3.60
N PRO A 45 -19.11 -8.02 3.99
CA PRO A 45 -19.95 -8.75 3.04
C PRO A 45 -21.15 -7.93 2.56
N GLU A 46 -21.64 -7.00 3.38
CA GLU A 46 -22.82 -6.17 3.13
C GLU A 46 -22.65 -5.18 1.97
N ILE A 47 -21.40 -4.82 1.63
CA ILE A 47 -21.12 -3.88 0.55
C ILE A 47 -20.91 -4.56 -0.80
N LEU A 48 -20.76 -5.89 -0.81
CA LEU A 48 -20.50 -6.67 -2.01
C LEU A 48 -21.80 -6.88 -2.79
N LYS A 49 -21.74 -6.58 -4.08
CA LYS A 49 -22.83 -6.73 -5.05
C LYS A 49 -22.45 -7.78 -6.09
N ASP A 50 -23.33 -8.06 -7.04
CA ASP A 50 -23.01 -8.96 -8.16
C ASP A 50 -21.88 -8.38 -9.04
N GLU A 51 -21.83 -7.05 -9.17
CA GLU A 51 -20.72 -6.31 -9.79
C GLU A 51 -20.15 -5.28 -8.80
N ASN A 52 -18.82 -5.24 -8.65
CA ASN A 52 -18.15 -4.36 -7.70
C ASN A 52 -17.09 -3.52 -8.38
N ARG A 53 -17.02 -2.23 -8.01
CA ARG A 53 -15.89 -1.37 -8.35
C ARG A 53 -14.88 -1.41 -7.20
N ILE A 54 -13.66 -1.84 -7.51
CA ILE A 54 -12.54 -1.90 -6.56
C ILE A 54 -11.58 -0.78 -6.90
N GLU A 55 -11.24 0.04 -5.91
CA GLU A 55 -10.20 1.05 -6.02
C GLU A 55 -9.13 0.76 -4.97
N ILE A 56 -7.88 0.75 -5.44
CA ILE A 56 -6.71 0.54 -4.60
C ILE A 56 -5.81 1.77 -4.78
N VAL A 57 -5.69 2.56 -3.72
CA VAL A 57 -4.83 3.74 -3.70
C VAL A 57 -3.52 3.36 -3.04
N VAL A 58 -2.45 3.29 -3.83
CA VAL A 58 -1.12 2.88 -3.36
C VAL A 58 -0.26 4.10 -3.06
N GLN A 59 0.43 4.06 -1.93
CA GLN A 59 1.38 5.10 -1.50
C GLN A 59 2.77 4.47 -1.32
N ASN A 60 3.77 5.00 -2.03
CA ASN A 60 5.18 4.58 -1.96
C ASN A 60 6.04 5.54 -1.11
N LEU A 61 7.33 5.23 -0.97
CA LEU A 61 8.33 6.13 -0.41
C LEU A 61 8.83 7.15 -1.44
N SER A 62 9.21 8.33 -0.95
CA SER A 62 9.80 9.40 -1.77
C SER A 62 11.23 9.10 -2.26
N SER A 63 11.84 7.97 -1.90
CA SER A 63 13.24 7.65 -2.19
C SER A 63 13.58 7.76 -3.68
N ASN A 64 12.77 7.14 -4.55
CA ASN A 64 12.95 7.20 -6.01
C ASN A 64 12.80 8.63 -6.56
N TYR A 65 11.87 9.42 -5.99
CA TYR A 65 11.69 10.81 -6.37
C TYR A 65 12.90 11.65 -5.95
N MET A 66 13.38 11.50 -4.71
CA MET A 66 14.53 12.22 -4.18
C MET A 66 15.79 11.93 -4.96
N ARG A 67 16.03 10.66 -5.34
CA ARG A 67 17.13 10.28 -6.24
C ARG A 67 17.10 11.09 -7.54
N LYS A 68 15.98 11.03 -8.26
CA LYS A 68 15.80 11.75 -9.54
C LYS A 68 15.93 13.26 -9.36
N TYR A 69 15.34 13.81 -8.31
CA TYR A 69 15.37 15.25 -8.04
C TYR A 69 16.79 15.73 -7.75
N ASP A 70 17.58 14.94 -7.01
CA ASP A 70 18.97 15.24 -6.70
C ASP A 70 19.86 15.27 -7.94
N GLU A 71 19.72 14.27 -8.82
CA GLU A 71 20.41 14.20 -10.12
C GLU A 71 20.08 15.44 -10.99
N GLN A 72 18.84 15.93 -10.94
CA GLN A 72 18.38 17.05 -11.76
C GLN A 72 18.67 18.43 -11.16
N ASN A 73 18.92 18.53 -9.86
CA ASN A 73 19.01 19.82 -9.15
C ASN A 73 20.24 19.90 -8.23
N PRO A 74 21.48 19.78 -8.72
CA PRO A 74 22.69 19.61 -7.90
C PRO A 74 23.00 20.73 -6.87
N GLY A 75 22.21 21.82 -6.82
CA GLY A 75 22.33 22.91 -5.85
C GLY A 75 21.15 23.08 -4.89
N TRP A 76 20.19 22.15 -4.82
CA TRP A 76 19.00 22.30 -3.96
C TRP A 76 19.31 22.18 -2.45
N LYS A 77 20.46 21.59 -2.09
CA LYS A 77 20.91 21.35 -0.70
C LYS A 77 21.61 22.56 -0.07
N LYS A 78 21.28 23.79 -0.45
CA LYS A 78 21.86 25.01 0.13
C LYS A 78 21.11 25.39 1.41
N PHE A 79 21.63 24.96 2.54
CA PHE A 79 21.11 25.33 3.86
C PHE A 79 22.09 26.28 4.55
N TYR A 80 21.59 27.38 5.09
CA TYR A 80 22.43 28.44 5.66
C TYR A 80 23.01 28.08 7.04
N ASP A 81 22.25 27.37 7.88
CA ASP A 81 22.59 27.17 9.30
C ASP A 81 22.58 25.69 9.76
N ILE A 82 22.43 24.72 8.85
CA ILE A 82 22.39 23.29 9.21
C ILE A 82 23.31 22.45 8.32
N ASN A 83 23.96 21.47 8.94
CA ASN A 83 24.61 20.37 8.22
C ASN A 83 23.53 19.35 7.83
N PHE A 84 23.23 19.25 6.55
CA PHE A 84 22.29 18.25 6.04
C PHE A 84 23.02 16.92 5.81
N VAL A 85 22.86 16.02 6.79
CA VAL A 85 23.49 14.70 6.83
C VAL A 85 22.43 13.60 6.85
N ASP A 86 22.82 12.39 6.45
CA ASP A 86 21.95 11.22 6.55
C ASP A 86 21.81 10.69 7.99
N ILE A 87 21.05 9.61 8.18
CA ILE A 87 20.84 8.98 9.49
C ILE A 87 22.12 8.41 10.12
N THR A 88 23.19 8.26 9.33
CA THR A 88 24.52 7.80 9.75
C THR A 88 25.52 8.95 9.90
N TYR A 89 25.06 10.21 9.82
CA TYR A 89 25.87 11.42 9.87
C TYR A 89 26.87 11.60 8.71
N ASN A 90 26.62 10.95 7.56
CA ASN A 90 27.38 11.17 6.33
C ASN A 90 26.73 12.23 5.44
N PRO A 91 27.44 12.80 4.44
CA PRO A 91 26.83 13.74 3.50
C PRO A 91 25.60 13.14 2.83
N PHE A 92 24.46 13.84 2.93
CA PHE A 92 23.20 13.32 2.39
C PHE A 92 23.23 13.28 0.85
N ASN A 93 23.30 12.08 0.28
CA ASN A 93 23.46 11.85 -1.16
C ASN A 93 22.40 10.90 -1.76
N PRO A 94 21.17 11.37 -2.04
CA PRO A 94 20.12 10.55 -2.63
C PRO A 94 20.41 10.04 -4.04
N SER A 95 21.26 10.72 -4.82
CA SER A 95 21.59 10.27 -6.18
C SER A 95 22.23 8.87 -6.22
N GLU A 96 22.83 8.42 -5.11
CA GLU A 96 23.43 7.09 -4.98
C GLU A 96 22.47 6.03 -4.40
N TRP A 97 21.28 6.42 -3.93
CA TRP A 97 20.32 5.47 -3.35
C TRP A 97 19.84 4.46 -4.40
N PRO A 98 19.76 3.16 -4.10
CA PRO A 98 19.21 2.18 -5.03
C PRO A 98 17.76 2.53 -5.41
N LEU A 99 17.32 2.08 -6.58
CA LEU A 99 15.90 2.17 -6.94
C LEU A 99 15.11 1.21 -6.06
N GLU A 100 14.10 1.74 -5.40
CA GLU A 100 13.18 0.98 -4.56
C GLU A 100 11.99 0.47 -5.38
N PRO A 101 11.53 -0.76 -5.18
CA PRO A 101 10.25 -1.22 -5.69
C PRO A 101 9.10 -0.30 -5.25
N SER A 102 8.07 -0.16 -6.08
CA SER A 102 6.98 0.78 -5.83
C SER A 102 5.68 0.30 -6.46
N GLY A 103 4.55 0.55 -5.79
CA GLY A 103 3.23 0.29 -6.34
C GLY A 103 2.64 -1.04 -5.90
N LEU A 104 1.73 -1.56 -6.72
CA LEU A 104 1.14 -2.89 -6.55
C LEU A 104 1.89 -3.87 -7.42
N ILE A 105 2.45 -4.91 -6.81
CA ILE A 105 3.33 -5.87 -7.46
C ILE A 105 2.68 -7.25 -7.35
N GLY A 106 2.53 -7.90 -8.50
CA GLY A 106 1.91 -9.22 -8.59
C GLY A 106 0.38 -9.17 -8.64
N GLU A 107 -0.24 -10.25 -8.19
CA GLU A 107 -1.68 -10.48 -8.28
C GLU A 107 -2.47 -9.80 -7.15
N VAL A 108 -3.71 -9.42 -7.51
CA VAL A 108 -4.75 -9.02 -6.56
C VAL A 108 -5.89 -9.99 -6.71
N TYR A 109 -6.26 -10.65 -5.63
CA TYR A 109 -7.30 -11.66 -5.67
C TYR A 109 -8.14 -11.65 -4.39
N ILE A 110 -9.37 -12.15 -4.50
CA ILE A 110 -10.29 -12.27 -3.37
C ILE A 110 -10.45 -13.76 -3.07
N THR A 111 -10.22 -14.14 -1.82
CA THR A 111 -10.50 -15.49 -1.32
C THR A 111 -11.76 -15.49 -0.49
N ARG A 112 -12.61 -16.50 -0.70
CA ARG A 112 -13.72 -16.81 0.20
C ARG A 112 -13.26 -17.84 1.23
N GLU A 113 -13.40 -17.53 2.50
CA GLU A 113 -13.02 -18.41 3.61
C GLU A 113 -14.21 -18.67 4.54
N GLU A 114 -14.29 -19.86 5.14
CA GLU A 114 -15.28 -20.14 6.18
C GLU A 114 -14.90 -19.42 7.48
N LYS A 115 -15.89 -18.77 8.11
CA LYS A 115 -15.75 -18.22 9.45
C LYS A 115 -15.57 -19.40 10.40
N ARG A 116 -14.40 -19.49 11.03
CA ARG A 116 -14.19 -20.47 12.11
C ARG A 116 -15.10 -20.11 13.27
N ASN A 117 -16.03 -20.99 13.60
CA ASN A 117 -16.84 -20.89 14.82
C ASN A 117 -15.92 -21.04 16.04
N GLY A 118 -15.60 -19.93 16.71
CA GLY A 118 -14.91 -19.93 18.00
C GLY A 118 -13.73 -18.96 18.10
N GLN A 119 -14.02 -17.71 18.40
CA GLN A 119 -13.53 -17.00 19.59
C GLN A 119 -14.43 -15.81 19.89
#